data_AF-A0A9D3YCE1-F1
#
_entry.id   AF-A0A9D3YCE1-F1
#
_cell.length_a   1.000
_cell.length_b   1.000
_cell.length_c   1.000
_cell.angle_alpha   90.00
_cell.angle_beta   90.00
_cell.angle_gamma   90.00
#
_symmetry.space_group_name_H-M   'P 1'
#
loop_
_entity.id
_entity.type
_entity.pdbx_description
1 polymer ?
#
loop_
_entity_poly.entity_id
_entity_poly.type
_entity_poly.pdbx_seq_one_letter_code
_entity_poly.pdbx_strand_id
1 'polypeptide(L)' 'MVDIWNIIECFRENGLNTLEADTELNTSRVEAILSSIFSQLNKRVPVTRQVDVKMSSGMLLNWLISAYDRYIHGC' A
#
# COMPACT_ATOMS: atom_id res chain seq x y z
N MET A 1 15.01 -1.78 1.37
CA MET A 1 13.92 -2.62 1.91
C MET A 1 12.81 -1.67 2.32
N VAL A 2 11.54 -2.07 2.27
CA VAL A 2 10.48 -1.23 2.85
C VAL A 2 10.64 -1.32 4.37
N ASP A 3 11.07 -0.22 5.00
CA ASP A 3 11.27 -0.13 6.44
C ASP A 3 10.08 0.52 7.15
N ILE A 4 10.07 0.45 8.48
CA ILE A 4 8.97 1.00 9.29
C ILE A 4 8.83 2.51 9.11
N TRP A 5 9.92 3.24 8.83
CA TRP A 5 9.88 4.67 8.59
C TRP A 5 9.16 5.00 7.27
N ASN A 6 9.43 4.23 6.22
CA ASN A 6 8.68 4.30 4.95
C ASN A 6 7.17 4.12 5.14
N ILE A 7 6.76 3.17 5.98
CA ILE A 7 5.35 2.91 6.24
C ILE A 7 4.71 4.05 7.05
N ILE A 8 5.38 4.51 8.12
CA ILE A 8 4.91 5.65 8.93
C ILE A 8 4.72 6.89 8.07
N GLU A 9 5.70 7.19 7.21
CA GLU A 9 5.65 8.38 6.38
C GLU A 9 4.55 8.28 5.32
N CYS A 10 4.37 7.11 4.71
CA CYS A 10 3.28 6.88 3.80
C CYS A 10 1.91 7.04 4.48
N PHE A 11 1.76 6.57 5.73
CA PHE A 11 0.53 6.74 6.50
C PHE A 11 0.25 8.21 6.78
N ARG A 12 1.27 8.97 7.14
CA ARG A 12 1.19 10.41 7.38
C ARG A 12 0.80 11.18 6.12
N GLU A 13 1.45 10.89 4.98
CA GLU A 13 1.19 11.55 3.71
C GLU A 13 -0.19 11.23 3.12
N ASN A 14 -0.72 10.04 3.38
CA ASN A 14 -2.06 9.64 2.93
C ASN A 14 -3.19 9.94 3.94
N GLY A 15 -2.86 10.62 5.05
CA GLY A 15 -3.80 10.97 6.11
C GLY A 15 -4.43 9.75 6.79
N LEU A 16 -3.76 8.59 6.75
CA LEU A 16 -4.20 7.39 7.46
C LEU A 16 -4.07 7.56 8.98
N ASN A 17 -3.08 8.33 9.42
CA ASN A 17 -2.84 8.60 10.84
C ASN A 17 -3.94 9.43 11.53
N THR A 18 -4.87 10.00 10.76
CA THR A 18 -6.00 10.79 11.27
C THR A 18 -7.32 10.05 11.22
N LEU A 19 -7.34 8.84 10.64
CA LEU A 19 -8.53 8.00 10.59
C LEU A 19 -8.67 7.20 11.88
N GLU A 20 -9.90 6.84 12.23
CA GLU A 20 -10.14 5.83 13.24
C GLU A 20 -9.64 4.46 12.73
N ALA A 21 -9.16 3.61 13.64
CA ALA A 21 -8.53 2.34 13.29
C ALA A 21 -9.44 1.42 12.45
N ASP A 22 -10.75 1.52 12.66
CA ASP A 22 -11.77 0.67 12.02
C ASP A 22 -12.36 1.31 10.75
N THR A 23 -11.79 2.43 10.28
CA THR A 23 -12.27 3.09 9.06
C THR A 23 -12.01 2.21 7.84
N GLU A 24 -13.07 1.77 7.18
CA GLU A 24 -12.97 1.04 5.91
C GLU A 24 -12.39 1.92 4.79
N LEU A 25 -11.48 1.35 4.01
CA LEU A 25 -10.86 2.00 2.86
C LEU A 25 -11.36 1.35 1.58
N ASN A 26 -11.79 2.16 0.62
CA ASN A 26 -12.11 1.66 -0.71
C ASN A 26 -10.85 1.19 -1.45
N THR A 27 -11.05 0.27 -2.41
CA THR A 27 -9.98 -0.32 -3.22
C THR A 27 -9.07 0.71 -3.88
N SER A 28 -9.63 1.77 -4.46
CA SER A 28 -8.86 2.82 -5.13
C SER A 28 -7.94 3.58 -4.17
N ARG A 29 -8.39 3.81 -2.93
CA ARG A 29 -7.59 4.46 -1.89
C ARG A 29 -6.44 3.57 -1.44
N VAL A 30 -6.70 2.28 -1.24
CA VAL A 30 -5.64 1.29 -0.93
C VAL A 30 -4.61 1.26 -2.06
N GLU A 31 -5.04 1.20 -3.32
CA GLU A 31 -4.15 1.23 -4.49
C GLU A 31 -3.26 2.48 -4.53
N ALA A 32 -3.83 3.65 -4.23
CA ALA A 32 -3.08 4.91 -4.18
C ALA A 32 -2.00 4.89 -3.07
N ILE A 33 -2.32 4.35 -1.89
CA ILE A 33 -1.38 4.20 -0.79
C ILE A 33 -0.24 3.26 -1.19
N LEU A 34 -0.55 2.08 -1.74
CA LEU A 34 0.47 1.12 -2.20
C LEU A 34 1.39 1.74 -3.27
N SER A 35 0.82 2.50 -4.20
CA SER A 35 1.57 3.20 -5.23
C SER A 35 2.50 4.27 -4.66
N SER A 36 2.08 4.97 -3.60
CA SER A 36 2.95 5.89 -2.87
C SER A 36 4.12 5.15 -2.21
N ILE A 37 3.89 4.01 -1.57
CA ILE A 37 4.96 3.19 -0.94
C ILE A 37 6.01 2.80 -1.97
N PHE A 38 5.61 2.22 -3.10
CA PHE A 38 6.56 1.78 -4.14
C PHE A 38 7.25 2.97 -4.84
N SER A 39 6.54 4.08 -5.05
CA SER A 39 7.13 5.30 -5.59
C SER A 39 8.20 5.89 -4.65
N GLN A 40 7.95 5.87 -3.35
CA GLN A 40 8.91 6.33 -2.34
C GLN A 40 10.09 5.38 -2.19
N LEU A 41 9.85 4.06 -2.26
CA LEU A 41 10.91 3.06 -2.26
C LEU A 41 11.87 3.27 -3.44
N ASN A 42 11.33 3.48 -4.65
CA ASN A 42 12.12 3.68 -5.86
C ASN A 42 13.04 4.90 -5.80
N LYS A 43 12.67 5.94 -5.04
CA LYS A 43 13.53 7.12 -4.82
C LYS A 43 14.75 6.84 -3.93
N ARG A 44 14.70 5.77 -3.11
CA ARG A 44 15.73 5.45 -2.10
C ARG A 44 16.66 4.32 -2.51
N VAL A 45 16.28 3.55 -3.54
CA VAL A 45 17.07 2.43 -4.05
C VAL A 45 17.74 2.80 -5.37
N PRO A 46 18.90 2.19 -5.71
CA PRO A 46 19.50 2.35 -7.04
C PRO A 46 18.52 1.94 -8.15
N VAL A 47 18.66 2.54 -9.33
CA VAL A 47 17.80 2.25 -10.50
C VAL A 47 17.77 0.75 -10.86
N THR A 48 18.88 0.04 -10.63
CA THR A 48 18.99 -1.42 -10.83
C THR A 48 18.11 -2.26 -9.90
N ARG A 49 17.55 -1.66 -8.84
CA ARG A 49 16.70 -2.31 -7.83
C ARG A 49 15.30 -1.67 -7.75
N GLN A 50 14.98 -0.76 -8.67
CA GLN A 50 13.64 -0.20 -8.72
C GLN A 50 12.64 -1.25 -9.16
N VAL A 51 11.43 -1.13 -8.62
CA VAL A 51 10.30 -2.01 -8.96
C VAL A 51 9.32 -1.26 -9.87
N ASP A 52 8.59 -1.99 -10.70
CA ASP A 52 7.47 -1.41 -11.43
C ASP A 52 6.36 -1.07 -10.43
N VAL A 53 6.09 0.21 -10.25
CA VAL A 53 5.10 0.72 -9.28
C VAL A 53 3.71 0.18 -9.61
N LYS A 54 3.30 0.21 -10.89
CA LYS A 54 1.94 -0.18 -11.28
C LYS A 54 1.73 -1.68 -11.11
N MET A 55 2.69 -2.48 -11.57
CA MET A 55 2.61 -3.94 -11.45
C MET A 55 2.67 -4.38 -9.97
N SER A 56 3.59 -3.82 -9.20
CA SER A 56 3.77 -4.20 -7.79
C SER A 56 2.57 -3.77 -6.93
N SER A 57 2.04 -2.56 -7.13
CA SER A 57 0.81 -2.10 -6.46
C SER A 57 -0.37 -3.00 -6.78
N GLY A 58 -0.59 -3.34 -8.05
CA GLY A 58 -1.71 -4.19 -8.46
C GLY A 58 -1.61 -5.62 -7.89
N MET A 59 -0.42 -6.21 -7.88
CA MET A 59 -0.19 -7.53 -7.29
C MET A 59 -0.46 -7.54 -5.79
N LEU A 60 0.08 -6.55 -5.06
CA LEU A 60 -0.11 -6.45 -3.62
C LEU A 60 -1.56 -6.12 -3.25
N LEU A 61 -2.22 -5.25 -4.02
CA LEU A 61 -3.64 -4.95 -3.86
C LEU A 61 -4.50 -6.21 -4.03
N ASN A 62 -4.27 -6.97 -5.10
CA ASN A 62 -5.00 -8.20 -5.35
C ASN A 62 -4.77 -9.23 -4.23
N TRP A 63 -3.54 -9.31 -3.71
CA TRP A 63 -3.24 -10.16 -2.54
C TRP A 63 -3.99 -9.70 -1.29
N LEU A 64 -4.04 -8.39 -1.00
CA LEU A 64 -4.77 -7.83 0.14
C LEU A 64 -6.27 -8.08 0.05
N ILE A 65 -6.89 -7.80 -1.11
CA ILE A 65 -8.32 -8.08 -1.34
C ILE A 65 -8.57 -9.56 -1.15
N SER A 66 -7.76 -10.43 -1.77
CA SER A 66 -7.89 -11.88 -1.59
C SER A 66 -7.76 -12.30 -0.13
N ALA A 67 -6.86 -11.69 0.64
CA ALA A 67 -6.63 -12.05 2.04
C ALA A 67 -7.77 -11.58 2.98
N TYR A 68 -8.28 -10.37 2.78
CA TYR A 68 -9.18 -9.69 3.73
C TYR A 68 -10.64 -9.61 3.26
N ASP A 69 -10.91 -9.51 1.95
CA ASP A 69 -12.28 -9.45 1.41
C ASP A 69 -12.97 -10.82 1.43
N ARG A 70 -12.18 -11.92 1.36
CA ARG A 70 -12.71 -13.28 1.59
C ARG A 70 -13.31 -13.47 2.99
N TYR A 71 -12.91 -12.66 3.98
CA TYR A 71 -13.48 -12.73 5.33
C TYR A 71 -14.88 -12.10 5.39
N ILE A 72 -15.18 -11.15 4.49
CA ILE A 72 -16.48 -10.46 4.42
C ILE A 72 -17.52 -11.29 3.65
N HIS A 73 -17.09 -12.12 2.70
CA HIS A 73 -17.98 -12.90 1.83
C HIS A 73 -18.12 -14.39 2.18
N GLY A 74 -17.69 -14.80 3.38
CA GLY A 74 -18.04 -16.07 4.05
C GLY A 74 -18.36 -17.25 3.12
N CYS A 75 -17.32 -17.92 2.63
CA CYS A 75 -17.41 -19.34 2.25
C CYS A 75 -16.70 -20.16 3.31
#